data_AF-A0A955GE14-F1
#
_entry.id   AF-A0A955GE14-F1
#
_cell.length_a   1.000
_cell.length_b   1.000
_cell.length_c   1.000
_cell.angle_alpha   90.00
_cell.angle_beta   90.00
_cell.angle_gamma   90.00
#
_symmetry.space_group_name_H-M   'P 1'
#
loop_
_entity.id
_entity.type
_entity.pdbx_description
1 polymer ?
#
loop_
_entity_poly.entity_id
_entity_poly.type
_entity_poly.pdbx_seq_one_letter_code
_entity_poly.pdbx_strand_id
1 'polypeptide(L)'
;MVAKTKKRSGLRKFLILTAILLGYAVFVILKFGLKDGLLATALTWAFFVTCTPIADAGFIVDFPIRLVTGFKMFYSEIIVWVIAGLIIAGSFIFKNDIFEKLALFKLFKTILIHPWPLWSVIVVSCVGTFMSLHIGDQIYTIVEEHKHRKKIRKLRYQRLALELLLFGFVVGMYFVLLHLTGIKIAE
;
A
#
# COMPACT_ATOMS: atom_id res chain seq x y z
N MET A 1 -28.81 -12.22 4.12
CA MET A 1 -28.50 -10.98 4.87
C MET A 1 -27.02 -10.61 4.97
N VAL A 2 -26.07 -11.57 4.96
CA VAL A 2 -24.62 -11.31 5.11
C VAL A 2 -23.98 -10.49 3.97
N ALA A 3 -24.51 -10.57 2.75
CA ALA A 3 -23.98 -9.83 1.60
C ALA A 3 -24.26 -8.30 1.65
N LYS A 4 -25.39 -7.89 2.24
CA LYS A 4 -25.84 -6.48 2.24
C LYS A 4 -25.09 -5.62 3.28
N THR A 5 -24.67 -6.21 4.39
CA THR A 5 -23.86 -5.55 5.43
C THR A 5 -22.39 -5.40 5.05
N LYS A 6 -21.83 -6.36 4.28
CA LYS A 6 -20.42 -6.34 3.86
C LYS A 6 -20.12 -5.30 2.78
N LYS A 7 -21.04 -5.07 1.83
CA LYS A 7 -20.94 -4.00 0.81
C LYS A 7 -20.86 -2.60 1.43
N ARG A 8 -21.62 -2.34 2.50
CA ARG A 8 -21.56 -1.06 3.26
C ARG A 8 -20.22 -0.84 3.98
N SER A 9 -19.61 -1.91 4.49
CA SER A 9 -18.31 -1.82 5.17
C SER A 9 -17.18 -1.47 4.20
N GLY A 10 -17.14 -2.12 3.02
CA GLY A 10 -16.16 -1.82 1.97
C GLY A 10 -16.30 -0.39 1.44
N LEU A 11 -17.53 0.04 1.16
CA LEU A 11 -17.81 1.41 0.70
C LEU A 11 -17.38 2.47 1.73
N ARG A 12 -17.62 2.23 3.02
CA ARG A 12 -17.20 3.16 4.08
C ARG A 12 -15.68 3.30 4.14
N LYS A 13 -14.95 2.18 4.10
CA LYS A 13 -13.48 2.21 4.04
C LYS A 13 -12.98 2.99 2.83
N PHE A 14 -13.61 2.77 1.68
CA PHE A 14 -13.27 3.47 0.43
C PHE A 14 -13.46 4.98 0.60
N LEU A 15 -14.62 5.41 1.07
CA LEU A 15 -14.92 6.82 1.27
C LEU A 15 -13.98 7.50 2.27
N ILE A 16 -13.64 6.82 3.38
CA ILE A 16 -12.71 7.36 4.37
C ILE A 16 -11.31 7.50 3.78
N LEU A 17 -10.78 6.45 3.14
CA LEU A 17 -9.44 6.49 2.54
C LEU A 17 -9.34 7.53 1.43
N THR A 18 -10.35 7.60 0.57
CA THR A 18 -10.44 8.61 -0.49
C THR A 18 -10.53 10.03 0.11
N ALA A 19 -11.31 10.24 1.17
CA ALA A 19 -11.38 11.54 1.84
C ALA A 19 -10.04 11.96 2.46
N ILE A 20 -9.31 11.03 3.09
CA ILE A 20 -7.96 11.28 3.62
C ILE A 20 -7.00 11.63 2.49
N LEU A 21 -7.01 10.88 1.38
CA LEU A 21 -6.15 11.14 0.24
C LEU A 21 -6.48 12.50 -0.41
N LEU A 22 -7.76 12.84 -0.56
CA LEU A 22 -8.20 14.13 -1.10
C LEU A 22 -7.81 15.28 -0.18
N GLY A 23 -7.96 15.13 1.13
CA GLY A 23 -7.52 16.14 2.10
C GLY A 23 -6.01 16.38 2.03
N TYR A 24 -5.24 15.30 1.94
CA TYR A 24 -3.79 15.38 1.70
C TYR A 24 -3.48 16.04 0.34
N ALA A 25 -4.21 15.68 -0.72
CA ALA A 25 -4.02 16.26 -2.05
C ALA A 25 -4.23 17.77 -2.04
N VAL A 26 -5.31 18.24 -1.40
CA VAL A 26 -5.57 19.69 -1.24
C VAL A 26 -4.41 20.35 -0.50
N PHE A 27 -3.97 19.79 0.61
CA PHE A 27 -2.85 20.34 1.39
C PHE A 27 -1.57 20.46 0.53
N VAL A 28 -1.21 19.43 -0.22
CA VAL A 28 0.02 19.42 -1.03
C VAL A 28 -0.12 20.33 -2.26
N ILE A 29 -1.31 20.40 -2.88
CA ILE A 29 -1.60 21.33 -3.99
C ILE A 29 -1.47 22.79 -3.54
N LEU A 30 -2.00 23.13 -2.36
CA LEU A 30 -1.87 24.48 -1.80
C LEU A 30 -0.40 24.84 -1.54
N LYS A 31 0.43 23.87 -1.14
CA LYS A 31 1.84 24.09 -0.79
C LYS A 31 2.78 24.12 -1.99
N PHE A 32 2.56 23.27 -2.99
CA PHE A 32 3.51 23.06 -4.11
C PHE A 32 2.92 23.38 -5.49
N GLY A 33 1.69 23.87 -5.54
CA GLY A 33 0.96 24.13 -6.79
C GLY A 33 0.30 22.87 -7.35
N LEU A 34 -0.58 23.06 -8.34
CA LEU A 34 -1.44 21.99 -8.88
C LEU A 34 -0.64 20.82 -9.47
N LYS A 35 0.34 21.11 -10.35
CA LYS A 35 1.10 20.08 -11.07
C LYS A 35 1.92 19.20 -10.12
N ASP A 36 2.76 19.84 -9.31
CA ASP A 36 3.64 19.11 -8.39
C ASP A 36 2.85 18.52 -7.22
N GLY A 37 1.72 19.13 -6.82
CA GLY A 37 0.87 18.60 -5.76
C GLY A 37 0.10 17.35 -6.15
N LEU A 38 -0.42 17.28 -7.38
CA LEU A 38 -1.04 16.05 -7.90
C LEU A 38 -0.01 14.93 -8.03
N LEU A 39 1.17 15.24 -8.58
CA LEU A 39 2.23 14.25 -8.74
C LEU A 39 2.76 13.75 -7.39
N ALA A 40 2.96 14.65 -6.43
CA ALA A 40 3.30 14.27 -5.06
C ALA A 40 2.22 13.40 -4.40
N THR A 41 0.94 13.71 -4.59
CA THR A 41 -0.16 12.88 -4.08
C THR A 41 -0.11 11.47 -4.66
N ALA A 42 0.05 11.37 -5.98
CA ALA A 42 0.16 10.09 -6.69
C ALA A 42 1.40 9.30 -6.22
N LEU A 43 2.52 9.98 -6.00
CA LEU A 43 3.76 9.38 -5.53
C LEU A 43 3.66 8.89 -4.07
N THR A 44 2.99 9.64 -3.20
CA THR A 44 2.70 9.21 -1.82
C THR A 44 1.84 7.96 -1.83
N TRP A 45 0.78 7.93 -2.65
CA TRP A 45 -0.03 6.72 -2.82
C TRP A 45 0.79 5.54 -3.32
N ALA A 46 1.60 5.73 -4.36
CA ALA A 46 2.46 4.68 -4.92
C ALA A 46 3.47 4.16 -3.89
N PHE A 47 4.06 5.04 -3.08
CA PHE A 47 4.92 4.67 -1.96
C PHE A 47 4.21 3.73 -0.98
N PHE A 48 2.97 4.02 -0.59
CA PHE A 48 2.22 3.13 0.30
C PHE A 48 1.95 1.77 -0.34
N VAL A 49 1.61 1.74 -1.62
CA VAL A 49 1.38 0.48 -2.34
C VAL A 49 2.66 -0.37 -2.40
N THR A 50 3.82 0.22 -2.70
CA THR A 50 5.05 -0.55 -2.94
C THR A 50 5.90 -0.79 -1.70
N CYS A 51 5.89 0.12 -0.73
CA CYS A 51 6.79 0.07 0.44
C CYS A 51 6.10 -0.29 1.75
N THR A 52 4.77 -0.45 1.76
CA THR A 52 4.06 -0.96 2.94
C THR A 52 3.36 -2.29 2.62
N PRO A 53 3.56 -3.34 3.44
CA PRO A 53 2.93 -4.66 3.29
C PRO A 53 1.44 -4.62 3.68
N ILE A 54 0.70 -3.66 3.15
CA ILE A 54 -0.70 -3.41 3.47
C ILE A 54 -1.50 -3.77 2.23
N ALA A 55 -2.15 -4.93 2.28
CA ALA A 55 -3.01 -5.43 1.19
C ALA A 55 -4.20 -4.52 0.82
N ASP A 56 -4.52 -3.53 1.66
CA ASP A 56 -5.54 -2.52 1.43
C ASP A 56 -4.95 -1.15 1.00
N ALA A 57 -3.64 -0.99 0.84
CA ALA A 57 -3.04 0.28 0.40
C ALA A 57 -3.44 0.64 -1.04
N GLY A 58 -3.60 -0.38 -1.89
CA GLY A 58 -4.11 -0.24 -3.24
C GLY A 58 -5.61 0.01 -3.35
N PHE A 59 -6.35 -0.01 -2.24
CA PHE A 59 -7.82 -0.09 -2.21
C PHE A 59 -8.54 1.03 -2.98
N ILE A 60 -7.93 2.22 -3.07
CA ILE A 60 -8.48 3.37 -3.81
C ILE A 60 -8.66 3.06 -5.30
N VAL A 61 -7.75 2.29 -5.89
CA VAL A 61 -7.79 1.90 -7.31
C VAL A 61 -8.34 0.48 -7.48
N ASP A 62 -7.98 -0.42 -6.58
CA ASP A 62 -8.45 -1.81 -6.55
C ASP A 62 -9.99 -1.90 -6.43
N PHE A 63 -10.63 -1.09 -5.59
CA PHE A 63 -12.09 -1.12 -5.42
C PHE A 63 -12.88 -0.75 -6.70
N PRO A 64 -12.60 0.39 -7.38
CA PRO A 64 -13.22 0.70 -8.66
C PRO A 64 -12.98 -0.37 -9.74
N ILE A 65 -11.74 -0.87 -9.86
CA ILE A 65 -11.40 -1.91 -10.85
C ILE A 65 -12.25 -3.14 -10.62
N ARG A 66 -12.35 -3.63 -9.38
CA ARG A 66 -13.20 -4.79 -9.07
C ARG A 66 -14.68 -4.54 -9.31
N LEU A 67 -15.15 -3.32 -9.06
CA LEU A 67 -16.56 -2.99 -9.29
C LEU A 67 -16.93 -3.06 -10.77
N VAL A 68 -16.01 -2.67 -11.66
CA VAL A 68 -16.20 -2.68 -13.12
C VAL A 68 -15.93 -4.07 -13.71
N THR A 69 -14.86 -4.74 -13.29
CA THR A 69 -14.37 -5.99 -13.91
C THR A 69 -14.88 -7.27 -13.24
N GLY A 70 -15.27 -7.20 -11.97
CA GLY A 70 -15.59 -8.39 -11.17
C GLY A 70 -14.40 -9.29 -10.84
N PHE A 71 -13.16 -8.82 -11.05
CA PHE A 71 -11.96 -9.62 -10.79
C PHE A 71 -11.77 -9.97 -9.30
N LYS A 72 -11.08 -11.09 -9.06
CA LYS A 72 -10.61 -11.48 -7.73
C LYS A 72 -9.59 -10.46 -7.22
N MET A 73 -9.51 -10.33 -5.90
CA MET A 73 -8.67 -9.33 -5.22
C MET A 73 -7.20 -9.43 -5.62
N PHE A 74 -6.70 -10.64 -5.86
CA PHE A 74 -5.33 -10.85 -6.31
C PHE A 74 -5.02 -10.17 -7.65
N TYR A 75 -5.90 -10.28 -8.66
CA TYR A 75 -5.64 -9.74 -9.99
C TYR A 75 -5.74 -8.22 -10.04
N SER A 76 -6.71 -7.64 -9.31
CA SER A 76 -6.83 -6.20 -9.22
C SER A 76 -5.63 -5.58 -8.50
N GLU A 77 -5.05 -6.27 -7.51
CA GLU A 77 -3.82 -5.80 -6.84
C GLU A 77 -2.61 -5.80 -7.78
N ILE A 78 -2.47 -6.79 -8.67
CA ILE A 78 -1.40 -6.78 -9.68
C ILE A 78 -1.49 -5.51 -10.53
N ILE A 79 -2.69 -5.14 -10.97
CA ILE A 79 -2.91 -3.93 -11.77
C ILE A 79 -2.53 -2.69 -10.94
N VAL A 80 -2.90 -2.63 -9.68
CA VAL A 80 -2.55 -1.53 -8.78
C VAL A 80 -1.03 -1.40 -8.60
N TRP A 81 -0.34 -2.51 -8.39
CA TRP A 81 1.12 -2.55 -8.30
C TRP A 81 1.80 -2.07 -9.58
N VAL A 82 1.28 -2.47 -10.75
CA VAL A 82 1.79 -1.98 -12.05
C VAL A 82 1.58 -0.47 -12.17
N ILE A 83 0.40 0.04 -11.83
CA ILE A 83 0.11 1.48 -11.89
C ILE A 83 1.04 2.25 -10.93
N ALA A 84 1.20 1.77 -9.69
CA ALA A 84 2.11 2.38 -8.71
C ALA A 84 3.55 2.39 -9.24
N GLY A 85 4.03 1.26 -9.77
CA GLY A 85 5.36 1.14 -10.38
C GLY A 85 5.57 2.13 -11.53
N LEU A 86 4.58 2.29 -12.41
CA LEU A 86 4.63 3.26 -13.51
C LEU A 86 4.70 4.71 -13.01
N ILE A 87 3.93 5.06 -11.97
CA ILE A 87 3.99 6.40 -11.36
C ILE A 87 5.37 6.66 -10.77
N ILE A 88 5.95 5.68 -10.07
CA ILE A 88 7.29 5.79 -9.47
C ILE A 88 8.35 5.99 -10.55
N ALA A 89 8.37 5.10 -11.54
CA ALA A 89 9.32 5.15 -12.65
C ALA A 89 9.19 6.46 -13.45
N GLY A 90 7.96 6.87 -13.79
CA GLY A 90 7.71 8.12 -14.49
C GLY A 90 8.14 9.34 -13.68
N SER A 91 7.83 9.37 -12.38
CA SER A 91 8.24 10.48 -11.50
C SER A 91 9.77 10.58 -11.39
N PHE A 92 10.44 9.42 -11.30
CA PHE A 92 11.89 9.37 -11.17
C PHE A 92 12.63 9.85 -12.43
N ILE A 93 12.11 9.50 -13.61
CA ILE A 93 12.69 9.87 -14.92
C ILE A 93 12.39 11.33 -15.28
N PHE A 94 11.14 11.78 -15.13
CA PHE A 94 10.70 13.08 -15.66
C PHE A 94 10.78 14.23 -14.64
N LYS A 95 10.73 13.94 -13.33
CA LYS A 95 10.53 14.94 -12.25
C LYS A 95 11.28 14.54 -10.96
N ASN A 96 12.58 14.27 -11.07
CA ASN A 96 13.40 13.85 -9.92
C ASN A 96 13.36 14.84 -8.75
N ASP A 97 13.24 16.14 -9.03
CA ASP A 97 13.21 17.22 -8.03
C ASP A 97 12.06 17.08 -7.02
N ILE A 98 10.96 16.41 -7.38
CA ILE A 98 9.85 16.17 -6.45
C ILE A 98 10.31 15.33 -5.26
N PHE A 99 11.27 14.42 -5.47
CA PHE A 99 11.74 13.56 -4.40
C PHE A 99 12.49 14.33 -3.29
N GLU A 100 12.95 15.54 -3.56
CA GLU A 100 13.62 16.39 -2.57
C GLU A 100 12.66 17.25 -1.75
N LYS A 101 11.37 17.32 -2.12
CA LYS A 101 10.40 18.24 -1.50
C LYS A 101 9.86 17.79 -0.16
N LEU A 102 9.83 16.48 0.11
CA LEU A 102 9.29 15.90 1.34
C LEU A 102 10.25 14.86 1.90
N ALA A 103 10.37 14.79 3.23
CA ALA A 103 11.19 13.78 3.90
C ALA A 103 10.81 12.35 3.48
N LEU A 104 9.50 12.09 3.31
CA LEU A 104 9.00 10.81 2.81
C LEU A 104 9.59 10.45 1.44
N PHE A 105 9.67 11.42 0.53
CA PHE A 105 10.17 11.17 -0.82
C PHE A 105 11.69 11.09 -0.86
N LYS A 106 12.41 11.82 -0.01
CA LYS A 106 13.86 11.65 0.13
C LYS A 106 14.18 10.24 0.56
N LEU A 107 13.48 9.74 1.58
CA LEU A 107 13.58 8.35 2.00
C LEU A 107 13.23 7.39 0.87
N PHE A 108 12.16 7.67 0.13
CA PHE A 108 11.77 6.81 -0.98
C PHE A 108 12.82 6.77 -2.09
N LYS A 109 13.40 7.92 -2.43
CA LYS A 109 14.51 8.02 -3.39
C LYS A 109 15.73 7.24 -2.90
N THR A 110 16.07 7.33 -1.62
CA THR A 110 17.14 6.52 -1.02
C THR A 110 16.85 5.02 -1.19
N ILE A 111 15.62 4.57 -0.93
CA ILE A 111 15.21 3.17 -1.14
C ILE A 111 15.40 2.77 -2.62
N LEU A 112 15.01 3.63 -3.57
CA LEU A 112 15.10 3.32 -5.00
C LEU A 112 16.55 3.25 -5.50
N ILE A 113 17.42 4.17 -5.04
CA ILE A 113 18.80 4.30 -5.52
C ILE A 113 19.75 3.27 -4.89
N HIS A 114 19.48 2.81 -3.66
CA HIS A 114 20.33 1.85 -2.95
C HIS A 114 19.68 0.46 -2.89
N PRO A 115 19.94 -0.41 -3.90
CA PRO A 115 19.25 -1.70 -4.01
C PRO A 115 19.49 -2.63 -2.82
N TRP A 116 20.72 -2.71 -2.32
CA TRP A 116 21.06 -3.51 -1.15
C TRP A 116 21.41 -2.60 0.03
N PRO A 117 20.76 -2.73 1.22
CA PRO A 117 19.71 -3.68 1.61
C PRO A 117 18.27 -3.16 1.39
N LEU A 118 18.05 -1.96 0.86
CA LEU A 118 16.74 -1.28 0.97
C LEU A 118 15.65 -1.83 0.07
N TRP A 119 15.97 -2.48 -1.06
CA TRP A 119 14.95 -3.15 -1.86
C TRP A 119 14.30 -4.34 -1.15
N SER A 120 14.91 -4.84 -0.07
CA SER A 120 14.26 -5.82 0.80
C SER A 120 12.92 -5.31 1.34
N VAL A 121 12.76 -3.99 1.55
CA VAL A 121 11.47 -3.38 1.95
C VAL A 121 10.42 -3.59 0.88
N ILE A 122 10.77 -3.35 -0.39
CA ILE A 122 9.86 -3.52 -1.54
C ILE A 122 9.54 -5.00 -1.75
N VAL A 123 10.54 -5.88 -1.66
CA VAL A 123 10.35 -7.33 -1.81
C VAL A 123 9.47 -7.89 -0.70
N VAL A 124 9.73 -7.53 0.55
CA VAL A 124 8.93 -7.97 1.70
C VAL A 124 7.52 -7.38 1.64
N SER A 125 7.38 -6.13 1.20
CA SER A 125 6.07 -5.51 0.92
C SER A 125 5.29 -6.29 -0.14
N CYS A 126 5.92 -6.61 -1.27
CA CYS A 126 5.34 -7.39 -2.36
C CYS A 126 4.87 -8.78 -1.87
N VAL A 127 5.79 -9.55 -1.28
CA VAL A 127 5.50 -10.90 -0.76
C VAL A 127 4.39 -10.83 0.28
N GLY A 128 4.47 -9.87 1.19
CA GLY A 128 3.50 -9.68 2.26
C GLY A 128 2.10 -9.35 1.77
N THR A 129 2.00 -8.42 0.83
CA THR A 129 0.75 -8.02 0.19
C THR A 129 0.12 -9.21 -0.54
N PHE A 130 0.86 -9.87 -1.43
CA PHE A 130 0.31 -10.99 -2.20
C PHE A 130 -0.03 -12.22 -1.35
N MET A 131 0.76 -12.52 -0.31
CA MET A 131 0.43 -13.59 0.64
C MET A 131 -0.83 -13.26 1.45
N SER A 132 -0.96 -12.03 1.96
CA SER A 132 -2.16 -11.59 2.70
C SER A 132 -3.41 -11.68 1.83
N LEU A 133 -3.30 -11.32 0.55
CA LEU A 133 -4.36 -11.44 -0.43
C LEU A 133 -4.72 -12.89 -0.75
N HIS A 134 -3.72 -13.75 -0.96
CA HIS A 134 -3.96 -15.16 -1.21
C HIS A 134 -4.73 -15.83 -0.06
N ILE A 135 -4.35 -15.53 1.18
CA ILE A 135 -5.07 -15.99 2.37
C ILE A 135 -6.48 -15.38 2.42
N GLY A 136 -6.62 -14.10 2.06
CA GLY A 136 -7.90 -13.39 1.98
C GLY A 136 -8.89 -14.05 1.01
N ASP A 137 -8.44 -14.37 -0.21
CA ASP A 137 -9.22 -15.05 -1.23
C ASP A 137 -9.60 -16.48 -0.80
N GLN A 138 -8.68 -17.22 -0.16
CA GLN A 138 -9.01 -18.54 0.40
C GLN A 138 -10.11 -18.48 1.47
N ILE A 139 -10.06 -17.49 2.37
CA ILE A 139 -11.10 -17.28 3.36
C ILE A 139 -12.44 -17.00 2.68
N TYR A 140 -12.43 -16.18 1.61
CA TYR A 140 -13.64 -15.83 0.87
C TYR A 140 -14.30 -17.08 0.27
N THR A 141 -13.54 -17.92 -0.44
CA THR A 141 -14.05 -19.16 -1.05
C THR A 141 -14.61 -20.13 0.01
N ILE A 142 -13.91 -20.31 1.14
CA ILE A 142 -14.38 -21.22 2.21
C ILE A 142 -15.69 -20.73 2.86
N VAL A 143 -15.88 -19.41 2.97
CA VAL A 143 -17.10 -18.81 3.50
C VAL A 143 -18.29 -19.03 2.55
N GLU A 144 -18.09 -18.92 1.24
CA GLU A 144 -19.14 -19.18 0.24
C GLU A 144 -19.57 -20.65 0.23
N GLU A 145 -18.61 -21.57 0.38
CA GLU A 145 -18.86 -23.02 0.51
C GLU A 145 -19.50 -23.43 1.85
N HIS A 146 -19.82 -22.49 2.75
CA HIS A 146 -20.35 -22.74 4.09
C HIS A 146 -19.52 -23.76 4.92
N LYS A 147 -18.22 -23.90 4.62
CA LYS A 147 -17.34 -24.89 5.25
C LYS A 147 -16.75 -24.44 6.59
N HIS A 148 -16.42 -25.42 7.43
CA HIS A 148 -15.92 -25.36 8.82
C HIS A 148 -15.34 -24.02 9.33
N ARG A 149 -16.01 -23.44 10.34
CA ARG A 149 -15.60 -22.20 11.04
C ARG A 149 -14.20 -22.23 11.67
N LYS A 150 -13.69 -23.41 12.06
CA LYS A 150 -12.35 -23.56 12.65
C LYS A 150 -11.22 -23.24 11.65
N LYS A 151 -11.38 -23.63 10.38
CA LYS A 151 -10.39 -23.37 9.31
C LYS A 151 -10.30 -21.87 8.99
N ILE A 152 -11.44 -21.19 8.91
CA ILE A 152 -11.52 -19.73 8.70
C ILE A 152 -10.81 -18.97 9.83
N ARG A 153 -11.02 -19.38 11.10
CA ARG A 153 -10.37 -18.74 12.25
C ARG A 153 -8.86 -18.87 12.17
N LYS A 154 -8.34 -20.07 11.84
CA LYS A 154 -6.89 -20.31 11.68
C LYS A 154 -6.28 -19.42 10.59
N LEU A 155 -6.90 -19.36 9.42
CA LEU A 155 -6.43 -18.50 8.31
C LEU A 155 -6.44 -17.02 8.68
N ARG A 156 -7.45 -16.54 9.43
CA ARG A 156 -7.49 -15.16 9.90
C ARG A 156 -6.36 -14.83 10.88
N TYR A 157 -6.03 -15.75 11.79
CA TYR A 157 -4.86 -15.60 12.67
C TYR A 157 -3.55 -15.61 11.88
N GLN A 158 -3.41 -16.48 10.88
CA GLN A 158 -2.22 -16.51 10.02
C GLN A 158 -2.05 -15.19 9.25
N ARG A 159 -3.14 -14.62 8.72
CA ARG A 159 -3.14 -13.32 8.06
C ARG A 159 -2.70 -12.20 9.03
N LEU A 160 -3.28 -12.12 10.22
CA LEU A 160 -2.93 -11.10 11.22
C LEU A 160 -1.48 -11.24 11.70
N ALA A 161 -1.02 -12.47 11.94
CA ALA A 161 0.37 -12.72 12.34
C ALA A 161 1.35 -12.31 11.24
N LEU A 162 1.03 -12.58 9.98
CA LEU A 162 1.81 -12.15 8.82
C LEU A 162 1.86 -10.61 8.74
N GLU A 163 0.71 -9.93 8.82
CA GLU A 163 0.63 -8.46 8.80
C GLU A 163 1.45 -7.83 9.95
N LEU A 164 1.38 -8.38 11.16
CA LEU A 164 2.17 -7.91 12.31
C LEU A 164 3.67 -8.17 12.14
N LEU A 165 4.06 -9.34 11.63
CA LEU A 165 5.45 -9.68 11.38
C LEU A 165 6.06 -8.74 10.33
N LEU A 166 5.32 -8.49 9.24
CA LEU A 166 5.76 -7.61 8.17
C LEU A 166 5.82 -6.15 8.61
N PHE A 167 4.86 -5.71 9.44
CA PHE A 167 4.92 -4.38 10.05
C PHE A 167 6.16 -4.23 10.95
N GLY A 168 6.43 -5.23 11.81
CA GLY A 168 7.65 -5.26 12.62
C GLY A 168 8.93 -5.23 11.79
N PHE A 169 8.96 -5.96 10.67
CA PHE A 169 10.09 -5.95 9.75
C PHE A 169 10.31 -4.57 9.09
N VAL A 170 9.24 -3.92 8.62
CA VAL A 170 9.33 -2.57 8.03
C VAL A 170 9.82 -1.55 9.06
N VAL A 171 9.31 -1.61 10.29
CA VAL A 171 9.77 -0.76 11.40
C VAL A 171 11.26 -1.02 11.69
N GLY A 172 11.68 -2.28 11.77
CA GLY A 172 13.09 -2.65 11.93
C GLY A 172 13.99 -2.12 10.81
N MET A 173 13.55 -2.25 9.56
CA MET A 173 14.26 -1.71 8.40
C MET A 173 14.33 -0.18 8.44
N TYR A 174 13.29 0.50 8.96
CA TYR A 174 13.32 1.94 9.19
C TYR A 174 14.37 2.34 10.22
N PHE A 175 14.51 1.58 11.31
CA PHE A 175 15.59 1.80 12.29
C PHE A 175 16.98 1.61 11.65
N VAL A 176 17.15 0.58 10.81
CA VAL A 176 18.40 0.37 10.04
C VAL A 176 18.65 1.55 9.10
N LEU A 177 17.61 2.06 8.43
CA LEU A 177 17.68 3.23 7.55
C LEU A 177 18.15 4.48 8.30
N LEU A 178 17.62 4.74 9.49
CA LEU A 178 18.02 5.86 10.34
C LEU A 178 19.49 5.72 10.79
N HIS A 179 19.92 4.50 11.13
CA HIS A 179 21.30 4.23 11.53
C HIS A 179 22.29 4.35 10.35
N LEU A 180 21.89 3.94 9.13
CA LEU A 180 22.73 4.00 7.94
C LEU A 180 22.82 5.42 7.35
N THR A 181 21.76 6.22 7.47
CA THR A 181 21.72 7.57 6.88
C THR A 181 22.25 8.65 7.83
N GLY A 182 22.58 8.31 9.08
CA GLY A 182 23.11 9.25 10.07
C GLY A 182 22.15 10.41 10.40
N ILE A 183 20.87 10.30 10.03
CA ILE A 183 19.86 11.30 10.32
C ILE A 183 19.57 11.21 11.82
N LYS A 184 20.21 12.10 12.60
CA LYS A 184 19.81 12.38 13.97
C LYS A 184 18.38 12.87 13.92
N ILE A 185 17.45 12.08 14.42
CA ILE A 185 16.11 12.56 14.77
C ILE A 185 16.37 13.56 15.90
N ALA A 186 16.37 14.85 15.56
CA ALA A 186 16.46 15.90 16.55
C ALA A 186 15.27 15.75 17.50
N GLU A 187 15.57 15.65 18.79
CA GLU A 187 14.62 15.75 19.90
C GLU A 187 13.82 17.05 19.83
#